data_AF-A0A2V0NLM0-F1
#
_entry.id   AF-A0A2V0NLM0-F1
#
_cell.length_a   1.000
_cell.length_b   1.000
_cell.length_c   1.000
_cell.angle_alpha   90.00
_cell.angle_beta   90.00
_cell.angle_gamma   90.00
#
_symmetry.space_group_name_H-M   'P 1'
#
loop_
_entity.id
_entity.type
_entity.pdbx_description
1 polymer ?
#
loop_
_entity_poly.entity_id
_entity_poly.type
_entity_poly.pdbx_seq_one_letter_code
_entity_poly.pdbx_strand_id
1 'polypeptide(L)'
;MAPQQRARAQARAALAALLLLGAAAAVAAVPAPTPDPEPAVAPEAASPSPSPSPSPSPSPAASAAAARTPVQLSSSIMIFNNNELDYPTAKSSPCAKALHAAAGHGSRSVNIVVTQYWIDEAFLELPKTCNADNWAVPSKVDRYCQYWQYSDGCQAWNVAAVHNVTRGLTSCLTTAFELFDEVLISPHLDDGTRTGHWRNLLVFDPLAADSHGFSYNDIMIRPITAAARDALSRHSGNKKTLLFGMQGEMGGTVFRHPAGYAKLASQIKSDLKTLKGHANVKVGVLLNHAYLPGVINRGPDSPPYPLPVSETAPLSGGWGPVKAFGDWPEADALRKALPAAQNLLKTVDFLGISLYARAPADVQPADLESAVVKYDTELAAMGISLKNLTSSGVDFIYNEVAIGGGASECGNVVAKDPATVGRFPWLGMFHYSAANDPWQTRLGPAAKVPARDYMRRWYAALLEVLSKGGLKYPVKGAFVWNCASWDVQGVRDTAYADPSVVTTIRAHNAAAGKAAKAVGKAKAGAARREKKPATPAEAAEALAVAAEAEAAAAAPQPEAPALAAPAQGQAAGGRKKDKEARRAEKRAAKEAKRKPHA
;
A
#
# COMPACT_ATOMS: atom_id res chain seq x y z
N MET A 1 -42.83 25.36 25.85
CA MET A 1 -42.03 25.16 24.62
C MET A 1 -41.59 26.52 24.10
N ALA A 2 -40.28 26.68 23.86
CA ALA A 2 -39.69 27.97 23.47
C ALA A 2 -40.16 28.41 22.06
N PRO A 3 -40.24 29.73 21.78
CA PRO A 3 -40.75 30.26 20.51
C PRO A 3 -40.06 29.70 19.26
N GLN A 4 -38.77 29.35 19.36
CA GLN A 4 -38.01 28.73 18.27
C GLN A 4 -38.50 27.32 17.88
N GLN A 5 -39.12 26.56 18.79
CA GLN A 5 -39.66 25.23 18.49
C GLN A 5 -40.98 25.32 17.73
N ARG A 6 -41.79 26.38 17.95
CA ARG A 6 -43.02 26.62 17.17
C ARG A 6 -42.73 27.04 15.74
N ALA A 7 -41.72 27.89 15.52
CA ALA A 7 -41.32 28.30 14.17
C ALA A 7 -40.82 27.11 13.31
N ARG A 8 -40.07 26.17 13.91
CA ARG A 8 -39.59 24.97 13.21
C ARG A 8 -40.70 23.95 12.92
N ALA A 9 -41.71 23.84 13.80
CA ALA A 9 -42.88 23.00 13.55
C ALA A 9 -43.78 23.57 12.43
N GLN A 10 -43.95 24.90 12.39
CA GLN A 10 -44.74 25.57 11.35
C GLN A 10 -44.05 25.55 9.97
N ALA A 11 -42.71 25.68 9.91
CA ALA A 11 -41.96 25.54 8.67
C ALA A 11 -42.02 24.11 8.08
N ARG A 12 -42.03 23.08 8.93
CA ARG A 12 -42.17 21.67 8.50
C ARG A 12 -43.58 21.34 8.01
N ALA A 13 -44.61 21.94 8.59
CA ALA A 13 -45.99 21.78 8.13
C ALA A 13 -46.22 22.49 6.77
N ALA A 14 -45.61 23.65 6.55
CA ALA A 14 -45.70 24.39 5.28
C ALA A 14 -44.98 23.67 4.12
N LEU A 15 -43.85 23.00 4.38
CA LEU A 15 -43.11 22.26 3.36
C LEU A 15 -43.81 20.94 2.97
N ALA A 16 -44.51 20.30 3.91
CA ALA A 16 -45.34 19.11 3.64
C ALA A 16 -46.62 19.46 2.84
N ALA A 17 -47.19 20.65 3.04
CA ALA A 17 -48.34 21.11 2.28
C ALA A 17 -48.01 21.49 0.82
N LEU A 18 -46.78 21.95 0.54
CA LEU A 18 -46.35 22.27 -0.83
C LEU A 18 -46.07 21.03 -1.69
N LEU A 19 -45.74 19.89 -1.08
CA LEU A 19 -45.47 18.62 -1.77
C LEU A 19 -46.73 17.81 -2.12
N LEU A 20 -47.90 18.19 -1.59
CA LEU A 20 -49.18 17.50 -1.81
C LEU A 20 -50.09 18.17 -2.86
N LEU A 21 -49.69 19.30 -3.45
CA LEU A 21 -50.51 20.09 -4.40
C LEU A 21 -49.99 20.09 -5.84
N GLY A 22 -49.06 19.20 -6.19
CA GLY A 22 -48.39 19.18 -7.51
C GLY A 22 -48.59 17.92 -8.35
N ALA A 23 -49.75 17.25 -8.30
CA ALA A 23 -50.00 16.05 -9.11
C ALA A 23 -51.42 16.01 -9.69
N ALA A 24 -51.73 16.90 -10.63
CA ALA A 24 -52.85 16.75 -11.54
C ALA A 24 -52.67 17.61 -12.81
N ALA A 25 -52.04 17.06 -13.85
CA ALA A 25 -52.17 17.57 -15.21
C ALA A 25 -51.84 16.49 -16.27
N ALA A 26 -52.88 16.15 -17.05
CA ALA A 26 -52.90 15.67 -18.43
C ALA A 26 -51.98 14.50 -18.87
N VAL A 27 -52.57 13.31 -18.93
CA VAL A 27 -52.12 12.22 -19.83
C VAL A 27 -52.66 12.51 -21.22
N ALA A 28 -51.83 13.05 -22.12
CA ALA A 28 -52.09 13.05 -23.55
C ALA A 28 -51.49 11.78 -24.17
N ALA A 29 -52.28 11.08 -24.98
CA ALA A 29 -51.90 9.85 -25.65
C ALA A 29 -50.72 10.08 -26.61
N VAL A 30 -49.64 9.32 -26.40
CA VAL A 30 -48.49 9.25 -27.31
C VAL A 30 -48.83 8.24 -28.41
N PRO A 31 -48.72 8.58 -29.71
CA PRO A 31 -48.93 7.62 -30.78
C PRO A 31 -47.82 6.57 -30.79
N ALA A 32 -48.20 5.33 -31.10
CA ALA A 32 -47.30 4.19 -31.18
C ALA A 32 -46.16 4.43 -32.20
N PRO A 33 -44.91 4.04 -31.89
CA PRO A 33 -43.82 4.12 -32.84
C PRO A 33 -44.06 3.14 -33.99
N THR A 34 -44.03 3.66 -35.21
CA THR A 34 -43.88 2.90 -36.46
C THR A 34 -42.57 2.10 -36.42
N PRO A 35 -42.56 0.85 -36.92
CA PRO A 35 -41.33 0.07 -37.03
C PRO A 35 -40.39 0.71 -38.06
N ASP A 36 -39.18 1.05 -37.62
CA ASP A 36 -38.10 1.45 -38.52
C ASP A 36 -37.66 0.27 -39.40
N PRO A 37 -37.31 0.53 -40.67
CA PRO A 37 -36.92 -0.52 -41.62
C PRO A 37 -35.58 -1.15 -41.24
N GLU A 38 -35.57 -2.47 -41.38
CA GLU A 38 -34.44 -3.37 -41.28
C GLU A 38 -33.25 -2.87 -42.15
N PRO A 39 -32.05 -2.65 -41.58
CA PRO A 39 -30.91 -2.23 -42.37
C PRO A 39 -30.39 -3.39 -43.23
N ALA A 40 -30.36 -3.14 -44.54
CA ALA A 40 -29.80 -4.05 -45.54
C ALA A 40 -28.34 -4.39 -45.24
N VAL A 41 -28.06 -5.70 -45.19
CA VAL A 41 -26.72 -6.28 -45.06
C VAL A 41 -25.91 -5.93 -46.30
N ALA A 42 -24.91 -5.08 -46.15
CA ALA A 42 -23.88 -4.85 -47.16
C ALA A 42 -22.84 -5.99 -47.12
N PRO A 43 -22.29 -6.41 -48.27
CA PRO A 43 -21.40 -7.57 -48.37
C PRO A 43 -20.03 -7.29 -47.74
N GLU A 44 -19.50 -8.32 -47.06
CA GLU A 44 -18.14 -8.40 -46.51
C GLU A 44 -17.09 -8.01 -47.56
N ALA A 45 -16.40 -6.89 -47.32
CA ALA A 45 -15.14 -6.58 -47.98
C ALA A 45 -14.02 -7.37 -47.31
N ALA A 46 -13.31 -8.17 -48.11
CA ALA A 46 -12.19 -8.98 -47.69
C ALA A 46 -11.10 -8.16 -46.97
N SER A 47 -10.69 -8.63 -45.78
CA SER A 47 -9.56 -8.09 -45.02
C SER A 47 -8.24 -8.27 -45.80
N PRO A 48 -7.42 -7.21 -45.95
CA PRO A 48 -6.07 -7.35 -46.46
C PRO A 48 -5.19 -8.05 -45.41
N SER A 49 -4.41 -9.03 -45.88
CA SER A 49 -3.39 -9.73 -45.08
C SER A 49 -2.39 -8.75 -44.47
N PRO A 50 -2.01 -8.89 -43.18
CA PRO A 50 -0.98 -8.06 -42.58
C PRO A 50 0.40 -8.40 -43.17
N SER A 51 1.05 -7.39 -43.74
CA SER A 51 2.46 -7.46 -44.13
C SER A 51 3.36 -7.82 -42.93
N PRO A 52 4.41 -8.63 -43.13
CA PRO A 52 5.32 -9.06 -42.07
C PRO A 52 6.07 -7.86 -41.47
N SER A 53 6.03 -7.76 -40.14
CA SER A 53 6.83 -6.79 -39.38
C SER A 53 8.33 -7.04 -39.60
N PRO A 54 9.15 -5.98 -39.78
CA PRO A 54 10.59 -6.12 -39.91
C PRO A 54 11.19 -6.73 -38.63
N SER A 55 12.12 -7.68 -38.83
CA SER A 55 12.87 -8.32 -37.74
C SER A 55 13.57 -7.27 -36.86
N PRO A 56 13.52 -7.40 -35.52
CA PRO A 56 14.17 -6.46 -34.63
C PRO A 56 15.69 -6.53 -34.79
N SER A 57 16.31 -5.40 -35.12
CA SER A 57 17.76 -5.24 -35.07
C SER A 57 18.30 -5.62 -33.67
N PRO A 58 19.46 -6.28 -33.59
CA PRO A 58 20.06 -6.68 -32.31
C PRO A 58 20.30 -5.45 -31.43
N SER A 59 19.67 -5.45 -30.25
CA SER A 59 19.89 -4.42 -29.24
C SER A 59 21.36 -4.42 -28.80
N PRO A 60 21.98 -3.24 -28.62
CA PRO A 60 23.35 -3.14 -28.14
C PRO A 60 23.50 -3.86 -26.79
N ALA A 61 24.63 -4.56 -26.64
CA ALA A 61 25.00 -5.36 -25.48
C ALA A 61 24.65 -4.63 -24.17
N ALA A 62 23.81 -5.28 -23.35
CA ALA A 62 23.37 -4.76 -22.07
C ALA A 62 24.60 -4.50 -21.19
N SER A 63 24.91 -3.22 -20.97
CA SER A 63 25.82 -2.79 -19.91
C SER A 63 25.46 -3.54 -18.63
N ALA A 64 26.43 -4.28 -18.08
CA ALA A 64 26.24 -5.17 -16.93
C ALA A 64 25.54 -4.40 -15.80
N ALA A 65 24.24 -4.63 -15.65
CA ALA A 65 23.45 -3.98 -14.62
C ALA A 65 24.04 -4.36 -13.27
N ALA A 66 24.58 -3.38 -12.54
CA ALA A 66 25.17 -3.61 -11.22
C ALA A 66 24.22 -4.48 -10.38
N ALA A 67 24.75 -5.59 -9.85
CA ALA A 67 23.96 -6.57 -9.13
C ALA A 67 23.14 -5.90 -8.02
N ARG A 68 21.82 -5.97 -8.15
CA ARG A 68 20.88 -5.36 -7.19
C ARG A 68 20.88 -6.18 -5.90
N THR A 69 20.72 -5.50 -4.77
CA THR A 69 20.65 -6.17 -3.46
C THR A 69 19.23 -6.68 -3.22
N PRO A 70 19.05 -7.90 -2.69
CA PRO A 70 17.74 -8.38 -2.27
C PRO A 70 17.06 -7.42 -1.28
N VAL A 71 15.74 -7.26 -1.41
CA VAL A 71 14.91 -6.36 -0.60
C VAL A 71 14.09 -7.16 0.40
N GLN A 72 14.02 -6.73 1.66
CA GLN A 72 13.13 -7.35 2.65
C GLN A 72 11.67 -6.99 2.35
N LEU A 73 10.75 -7.93 2.59
CA LEU A 73 9.33 -7.64 2.64
C LEU A 73 8.93 -7.37 4.09
N SER A 74 8.86 -6.08 4.43
CA SER A 74 8.57 -5.56 5.76
C SER A 74 7.08 -5.48 6.03
N SER A 75 6.69 -5.27 7.28
CA SER A 75 5.28 -5.02 7.64
C SER A 75 4.97 -3.52 7.62
N SER A 76 3.72 -3.19 7.38
CA SER A 76 3.16 -1.89 7.76
C SER A 76 2.37 -2.02 9.06
N ILE A 77 2.30 -0.96 9.85
CA ILE A 77 1.34 -0.84 10.95
C ILE A 77 0.44 0.35 10.65
N MET A 78 -0.86 0.16 10.86
CA MET A 78 -1.88 1.18 10.59
C MET A 78 -2.31 1.80 11.92
N ILE A 79 -2.34 3.13 11.98
CA ILE A 79 -2.88 3.89 13.10
C ILE A 79 -4.10 4.66 12.58
N PHE A 80 -5.30 4.16 12.86
CA PHE A 80 -6.54 4.76 12.36
C PHE A 80 -7.16 5.78 13.31
N ASN A 81 -6.70 5.85 14.55
CA ASN A 81 -7.31 6.65 15.61
C ASN A 81 -6.32 6.83 16.76
N ASN A 82 -6.64 7.73 17.67
CA ASN A 82 -5.70 8.12 18.72
C ASN A 82 -5.60 7.10 19.86
N ASN A 83 -6.64 6.28 20.11
CA ASN A 83 -6.57 5.24 21.13
C ASN A 83 -5.61 4.09 20.74
N GLU A 84 -5.19 4.01 19.47
CA GLU A 84 -4.12 3.10 19.03
C GLU A 84 -2.72 3.60 19.39
N LEU A 85 -2.55 4.91 19.60
CA LEU A 85 -1.29 5.53 20.01
C LEU A 85 -1.10 5.51 21.52
N ASP A 86 -2.17 5.81 22.27
CA ASP A 86 -2.14 5.94 23.72
C ASP A 86 -3.37 5.23 24.31
N TYR A 87 -3.13 4.25 25.19
CA TYR A 87 -4.19 3.53 25.89
C TYR A 87 -3.92 3.59 27.39
N PRO A 88 -4.54 4.56 28.12
CA PRO A 88 -4.14 4.92 29.48
C PRO A 88 -4.15 3.76 30.49
N THR A 89 -4.91 2.70 30.21
CA THR A 89 -5.09 1.56 31.13
C THR A 89 -4.33 0.30 30.72
N ALA A 90 -3.68 0.27 29.56
CA ALA A 90 -2.96 -0.92 29.08
C ALA A 90 -1.46 -0.80 29.33
N LYS A 91 -0.82 -1.93 29.64
CA LYS A 91 0.64 -2.03 29.76
C LYS A 91 1.40 -1.72 28.45
N SER A 92 0.71 -1.74 27.31
CA SER A 92 1.25 -1.48 25.97
C SER A 92 0.14 -0.94 25.07
N SER A 93 0.45 0.11 24.31
CA SER A 93 -0.47 0.63 23.28
C SER A 93 -0.68 -0.38 22.15
N PRO A 94 -1.79 -0.31 21.41
CA PRO A 94 -1.99 -1.09 20.20
C PRO A 94 -0.86 -0.91 19.17
N CYS A 95 -0.34 0.31 18.97
CA CYS A 95 0.85 0.52 18.12
C CYS A 95 2.03 -0.36 18.57
N ALA A 96 2.41 -0.31 19.86
CA ALA A 96 3.56 -1.07 20.34
C ALA A 96 3.37 -2.59 20.16
N LYS A 97 2.15 -3.11 20.36
CA LYS A 97 1.82 -4.52 20.08
C LYS A 97 2.00 -4.88 18.61
N ALA A 98 1.50 -4.03 17.70
CA ALA A 98 1.66 -4.22 16.27
C ALA A 98 3.14 -4.17 15.85
N LEU A 99 3.93 -3.25 16.39
CA LEU A 99 5.38 -3.16 16.15
C LEU A 99 6.11 -4.44 16.61
N HIS A 100 5.78 -4.99 17.78
CA HIS A 100 6.36 -6.25 18.23
C HIS A 100 5.96 -7.43 17.36
N ALA A 101 4.70 -7.49 16.90
CA ALA A 101 4.24 -8.51 15.95
C ALA A 101 5.02 -8.42 14.62
N ALA A 102 5.14 -7.21 14.07
CA ALA A 102 5.92 -6.92 12.86
C ALA A 102 7.40 -7.33 13.01
N ALA A 103 8.04 -6.99 14.12
CA ALA A 103 9.43 -7.39 14.41
C ALA A 103 9.57 -8.92 14.45
N GLY A 104 8.55 -9.60 14.97
CA GLY A 104 8.43 -11.05 14.94
C GLY A 104 8.45 -11.66 13.54
N HIS A 105 8.21 -10.90 12.46
CA HIS A 105 8.28 -11.38 11.07
C HIS A 105 9.68 -11.28 10.44
N GLY A 106 10.70 -10.90 11.23
CA GLY A 106 12.11 -10.99 10.85
C GLY A 106 12.59 -9.90 9.90
N SER A 107 11.79 -8.85 9.67
CA SER A 107 12.27 -7.65 8.97
C SER A 107 13.05 -6.72 9.92
N ARG A 108 13.96 -5.94 9.34
CA ARG A 108 14.68 -4.85 10.03
C ARG A 108 14.09 -3.48 9.72
N SER A 109 13.00 -3.44 8.95
CA SER A 109 12.26 -2.20 8.69
C SER A 109 10.76 -2.36 8.91
N VAL A 110 10.08 -1.24 9.14
CA VAL A 110 8.64 -1.16 9.32
C VAL A 110 8.11 0.11 8.66
N ASN A 111 6.89 0.06 8.11
CA ASN A 111 6.15 1.25 7.71
C ASN A 111 5.12 1.59 8.79
N ILE A 112 5.05 2.84 9.20
CA ILE A 112 4.05 3.35 10.13
C ILE A 112 3.15 4.30 9.36
N VAL A 113 1.90 3.88 9.19
CA VAL A 113 0.91 4.65 8.48
C VAL A 113 0.04 5.39 9.50
N VAL A 114 0.23 6.70 9.57
CA VAL A 114 -0.49 7.59 10.48
C VAL A 114 -1.69 8.14 9.75
N THR A 115 -2.90 7.73 10.13
CA THR A 115 -4.12 8.19 9.47
C THR A 115 -4.80 9.28 10.30
N GLN A 116 -5.06 10.42 9.66
CA GLN A 116 -5.96 11.46 10.15
C GLN A 116 -7.04 11.69 9.10
N TYR A 117 -8.00 12.59 9.35
CA TYR A 117 -9.20 12.64 8.54
C TYR A 117 -9.53 14.03 8.04
N TRP A 118 -10.25 14.10 6.92
CA TRP A 118 -10.82 15.32 6.39
C TRP A 118 -12.34 15.22 6.31
N ILE A 119 -13.00 16.37 6.28
CA ILE A 119 -14.43 16.52 5.98
C ILE A 119 -14.54 17.45 4.79
N ASP A 120 -15.23 16.97 3.76
CA ASP A 120 -15.91 17.80 2.77
C ASP A 120 -17.36 17.91 3.23
N GLU A 121 -17.85 19.12 3.52
CA GLU A 121 -19.19 19.31 4.06
C GLU A 121 -20.27 18.85 3.07
N ALA A 122 -19.96 18.85 1.77
CA ALA A 122 -20.87 18.32 0.74
C ALA A 122 -21.17 16.81 0.93
N PHE A 123 -20.28 16.08 1.62
CA PHE A 123 -20.44 14.63 1.82
C PHE A 123 -21.15 14.27 3.14
N LEU A 124 -21.38 15.22 4.04
CA LEU A 124 -22.04 14.95 5.33
C LEU A 124 -23.50 14.50 5.16
N GLU A 125 -24.15 14.94 4.08
CA GLU A 125 -25.53 14.60 3.75
C GLU A 125 -25.66 13.29 2.96
N LEU A 126 -24.53 12.69 2.54
CA LEU A 126 -24.56 11.43 1.81
C LEU A 126 -24.89 10.25 2.75
N PRO A 127 -25.56 9.21 2.23
CA PRO A 127 -25.79 8.00 3.00
C PRO A 127 -24.46 7.40 3.50
N LYS A 128 -24.41 7.05 4.79
CA LYS A 128 -23.26 6.37 5.41
C LYS A 128 -23.21 4.87 5.08
N THR A 129 -23.79 4.49 3.96
CA THR A 129 -23.69 3.17 3.36
C THR A 129 -22.57 3.18 2.34
N CYS A 130 -22.07 2.02 1.95
CA CYS A 130 -21.14 1.98 0.82
C CYS A 130 -21.78 2.60 -0.42
N ASN A 131 -21.06 3.52 -1.05
CA ASN A 131 -21.31 3.96 -2.41
C ASN A 131 -20.08 3.60 -3.26
N ALA A 132 -20.27 2.67 -4.20
CA ALA A 132 -19.19 2.10 -5.00
C ALA A 132 -18.53 3.10 -5.95
N ASP A 133 -19.12 4.28 -6.17
CA ASP A 133 -18.58 5.31 -7.05
C ASP A 133 -17.86 6.44 -6.30
N ASN A 134 -17.98 6.52 -4.96
CA ASN A 134 -17.43 7.65 -4.19
C ASN A 134 -15.90 7.73 -4.25
N TRP A 135 -15.20 6.62 -4.53
CA TRP A 135 -13.75 6.65 -4.73
C TRP A 135 -13.32 7.52 -5.92
N ALA A 136 -14.19 7.72 -6.92
CA ALA A 136 -13.91 8.46 -8.14
C ALA A 136 -14.30 9.94 -8.06
N VAL A 137 -14.92 10.37 -6.96
CA VAL A 137 -15.44 11.73 -6.79
C VAL A 137 -14.32 12.66 -6.28
N PRO A 138 -13.99 13.74 -7.00
CA PRO A 138 -13.07 14.77 -6.51
C PRO A 138 -13.56 15.36 -5.20
N SER A 139 -12.63 15.67 -4.29
CA SER A 139 -12.98 16.19 -2.97
C SER A 139 -12.04 17.31 -2.53
N LYS A 140 -12.48 18.10 -1.55
CA LYS A 140 -11.68 19.15 -0.91
C LYS A 140 -11.69 18.98 0.62
N VAL A 141 -10.87 19.78 1.29
CA VAL A 141 -10.88 19.89 2.75
C VAL A 141 -11.63 21.15 3.16
N ASP A 142 -12.80 21.00 3.77
CA ASP A 142 -13.47 22.10 4.49
C ASP A 142 -13.01 22.17 5.95
N ARG A 143 -12.77 21.00 6.56
CA ARG A 143 -12.08 20.88 7.85
C ARG A 143 -11.34 19.57 8.03
N TYR A 144 -10.28 19.59 8.83
CA TYR A 144 -9.61 18.41 9.34
C TYR A 144 -10.31 17.89 10.59
N CYS A 145 -10.23 16.59 10.81
CA CYS A 145 -10.73 15.96 12.03
C CYS A 145 -9.90 14.73 12.42
N GLN A 146 -10.20 14.20 13.60
CA GLN A 146 -9.56 13.01 14.17
C GLN A 146 -10.61 12.10 14.82
N TYR A 147 -10.27 10.83 14.97
CA TYR A 147 -11.03 9.89 15.79
C TYR A 147 -10.25 9.56 17.07
N TRP A 148 -10.87 9.72 18.24
CA TRP A 148 -10.33 9.12 19.45
C TRP A 148 -10.50 7.59 19.40
N GLN A 149 -11.75 7.16 19.24
CA GLN A 149 -12.11 5.83 18.74
C GLN A 149 -12.93 5.99 17.47
N TYR A 150 -12.89 4.98 16.61
CA TYR A 150 -13.70 4.99 15.40
C TYR A 150 -15.22 5.06 15.70
N SER A 151 -15.71 4.75 16.90
CA SER A 151 -17.12 4.93 17.26
C SER A 151 -17.52 6.37 17.57
N ASP A 152 -16.57 7.25 17.91
CA ASP A 152 -16.86 8.49 18.64
C ASP A 152 -17.25 9.67 17.73
N GLY A 153 -17.30 9.44 16.41
CA GLY A 153 -17.48 10.49 15.42
C GLY A 153 -16.21 11.32 15.17
N CYS A 154 -16.16 12.02 14.04
CA CYS A 154 -14.95 12.77 13.67
C CYS A 154 -14.94 14.10 14.42
N GLN A 155 -13.94 14.28 15.28
CA GLN A 155 -13.81 15.45 16.15
C GLN A 155 -12.88 16.47 15.51
N ALA A 156 -13.27 17.75 15.56
CA ALA A 156 -12.42 18.83 15.07
C ALA A 156 -11.09 18.88 15.83
N TRP A 157 -10.03 19.30 15.15
CA TRP A 157 -8.74 19.50 15.78
C TRP A 157 -8.73 20.69 16.74
N ASN A 158 -7.89 20.57 17.76
CA ASN A 158 -7.51 21.66 18.65
C ASN A 158 -6.08 21.43 19.14
N VAL A 159 -5.50 22.41 19.84
CA VAL A 159 -4.10 22.33 20.32
C VAL A 159 -3.87 21.13 21.23
N ALA A 160 -4.84 20.78 22.09
CA ALA A 160 -4.71 19.64 23.00
C ALA A 160 -4.69 18.31 22.23
N ALA A 161 -5.51 18.18 21.17
CA ALA A 161 -5.49 17.03 20.28
C ALA A 161 -4.13 16.86 19.59
N VAL A 162 -3.57 17.94 19.02
CA VAL A 162 -2.23 17.95 18.40
C VAL A 162 -1.17 17.47 19.39
N HIS A 163 -1.19 17.99 20.62
CA HIS A 163 -0.25 17.59 21.67
C HIS A 163 -0.40 16.11 22.06
N ASN A 164 -1.64 15.62 22.22
CA ASN A 164 -1.89 14.22 22.59
C ASN A 164 -1.42 13.26 21.51
N VAL A 165 -1.71 13.56 20.23
CA VAL A 165 -1.23 12.77 19.09
C VAL A 165 0.29 12.78 19.01
N THR A 166 0.92 13.94 19.18
CA THR A 166 2.38 14.07 19.22
C THR A 166 2.98 13.17 20.31
N ARG A 167 2.45 13.21 21.54
CA ARG A 167 2.93 12.37 22.66
C ARG A 167 2.76 10.88 22.38
N GLY A 168 1.60 10.48 21.86
CA GLY A 168 1.31 9.09 21.50
C GLY A 168 2.25 8.58 20.39
N LEU A 169 2.46 9.39 19.36
CA LEU A 169 3.42 9.11 18.29
C LEU A 169 4.85 9.01 18.83
N THR A 170 5.27 9.85 19.77
CA THR A 170 6.62 9.75 20.37
C THR A 170 6.83 8.38 21.01
N SER A 171 5.82 7.85 21.72
CA SER A 171 5.90 6.54 22.37
C SER A 171 5.95 5.39 21.34
N CYS A 172 5.09 5.47 20.32
CA CYS A 172 5.03 4.53 19.20
C CYS A 172 6.36 4.50 18.42
N LEU A 173 6.90 5.68 18.06
CA LEU A 173 8.16 5.81 17.34
C LEU A 173 9.38 5.43 18.18
N THR A 174 9.37 5.65 19.49
CA THR A 174 10.43 5.16 20.39
C THR A 174 10.52 3.65 20.28
N THR A 175 9.39 2.95 20.40
CA THR A 175 9.33 1.49 20.25
C THR A 175 9.79 1.05 18.85
N ALA A 176 9.40 1.78 17.80
CA ALA A 176 9.80 1.46 16.43
C ALA A 176 11.33 1.59 16.24
N PHE A 177 11.96 2.65 16.74
CA PHE A 177 13.41 2.82 16.62
C PHE A 177 14.20 1.86 17.51
N GLU A 178 13.62 1.33 18.59
CA GLU A 178 14.22 0.23 19.36
C GLU A 178 14.24 -1.08 18.57
N LEU A 179 13.15 -1.40 17.87
CA LEU A 179 12.95 -2.69 17.20
C LEU A 179 13.52 -2.76 15.78
N PHE A 180 13.55 -1.63 15.07
CA PHE A 180 13.85 -1.58 13.64
C PHE A 180 15.04 -0.66 13.35
N ASP A 181 15.78 -0.96 12.29
CA ASP A 181 16.88 -0.12 11.81
C ASP A 181 16.43 0.94 10.82
N GLU A 182 15.33 0.68 10.13
CA GLU A 182 14.69 1.60 9.21
C GLU A 182 13.20 1.72 9.52
N VAL A 183 12.71 2.95 9.61
CA VAL A 183 11.29 3.25 9.80
C VAL A 183 10.84 4.11 8.63
N LEU A 184 9.83 3.64 7.88
CA LEU A 184 9.07 4.46 6.95
C LEU A 184 7.87 5.05 7.68
N ILE A 185 7.57 6.32 7.42
CA ILE A 185 6.32 6.95 7.82
C ILE A 185 5.54 7.30 6.56
N SER A 186 4.29 6.85 6.50
CA SER A 186 3.36 7.13 5.39
C SER A 186 2.12 7.84 5.92
N PRO A 187 2.07 9.18 5.93
CA PRO A 187 0.93 9.90 6.50
C PRO A 187 -0.30 9.82 5.57
N HIS A 188 -1.42 9.31 6.07
CA HIS A 188 -2.68 9.22 5.33
C HIS A 188 -3.67 10.24 5.84
N LEU A 189 -4.34 10.92 4.91
CA LEU A 189 -5.53 11.69 5.21
C LEU A 189 -6.69 10.89 4.60
N ASP A 190 -7.63 10.37 5.42
CA ASP A 190 -8.76 9.49 5.06
C ASP A 190 -10.15 10.15 5.29
N ASP A 191 -11.19 9.67 4.62
CA ASP A 191 -12.50 10.32 4.60
C ASP A 191 -13.18 10.24 5.98
N GLY A 192 -13.32 11.39 6.63
CA GLY A 192 -13.95 11.52 7.94
C GLY A 192 -15.48 11.37 7.92
N THR A 193 -16.12 11.44 6.75
CA THR A 193 -17.58 11.29 6.60
C THR A 193 -18.02 9.82 6.52
N ARG A 194 -17.07 8.91 6.25
CA ARG A 194 -17.30 7.46 6.04
C ARG A 194 -18.19 7.16 4.84
N THR A 195 -18.05 7.96 3.81
CA THR A 195 -18.78 7.78 2.56
C THR A 195 -17.90 7.10 1.52
N GLY A 196 -16.61 6.85 1.81
CA GLY A 196 -15.72 6.06 0.96
C GLY A 196 -15.03 6.88 -0.12
N HIS A 197 -14.93 8.19 0.09
CA HIS A 197 -14.14 9.05 -0.80
C HIS A 197 -12.66 8.73 -0.65
N TRP A 198 -11.98 8.70 -1.78
CA TRP A 198 -10.60 8.27 -1.82
C TRP A 198 -9.65 9.46 -1.80
N ARG A 199 -8.67 9.41 -0.90
CA ARG A 199 -7.69 10.48 -0.67
C ARG A 199 -6.83 10.86 -1.87
N ASN A 200 -6.74 9.99 -2.88
CA ASN A 200 -6.01 10.32 -4.09
C ASN A 200 -6.71 11.40 -4.93
N LEU A 201 -8.03 11.50 -4.83
CA LEU A 201 -8.87 12.48 -5.54
C LEU A 201 -9.05 13.77 -4.70
N LEU A 202 -8.45 13.84 -3.51
CA LEU A 202 -8.49 14.98 -2.62
C LEU A 202 -7.52 16.09 -3.07
N VAL A 203 -8.02 17.32 -3.11
CA VAL A 203 -7.25 18.52 -3.51
C VAL A 203 -7.28 19.58 -2.42
N PHE A 204 -6.10 19.97 -1.94
CA PHE A 204 -5.90 21.06 -0.97
C PHE A 204 -4.44 21.53 -1.00
N ASP A 205 -4.16 22.75 -0.56
CA ASP A 205 -2.79 23.19 -0.25
C ASP A 205 -2.41 22.71 1.15
N PRO A 206 -1.32 21.93 1.32
CA PRO A 206 -0.96 21.37 2.62
C PRO A 206 -0.57 22.41 3.68
N LEU A 207 -0.35 23.66 3.28
CA LEU A 207 -0.03 24.78 4.17
C LEU A 207 -1.22 25.70 4.42
N ALA A 208 -2.33 25.53 3.70
CA ALA A 208 -3.53 26.31 3.94
C ALA A 208 -4.25 25.79 5.18
N ALA A 209 -4.64 26.72 6.05
CA ALA A 209 -5.49 26.42 7.19
C ALA A 209 -6.94 26.17 6.72
N ASP A 210 -7.62 25.25 7.39
CA ASP A 210 -9.03 24.99 7.23
C ASP A 210 -9.90 26.02 7.99
N SER A 211 -11.21 25.78 8.01
CA SER A 211 -12.17 26.61 8.75
C SER A 211 -11.96 26.65 10.27
N HIS A 212 -11.15 25.76 10.84
CA HIS A 212 -10.78 25.71 12.26
C HIS A 212 -9.37 26.23 12.54
N GLY A 213 -8.68 26.78 11.53
CA GLY A 213 -7.35 27.37 11.69
C GLY A 213 -6.21 26.35 11.69
N PHE A 214 -6.45 25.12 11.26
CA PHE A 214 -5.42 24.07 11.19
C PHE A 214 -5.10 23.72 9.74
N SER A 215 -3.83 23.55 9.41
CA SER A 215 -3.39 23.00 8.12
C SER A 215 -3.04 21.51 8.24
N TYR A 216 -2.86 20.84 7.10
CA TYR A 216 -2.29 19.49 7.07
C TYR A 216 -0.89 19.46 7.73
N ASN A 217 -0.09 20.51 7.57
CA ASN A 217 1.18 20.65 8.28
C ASN A 217 1.01 20.61 9.81
N ASP A 218 -0.03 21.25 10.34
CA ASP A 218 -0.26 21.35 11.79
C ASP A 218 -0.79 20.06 12.41
N ILE A 219 -1.67 19.36 11.69
CA ILE A 219 -2.33 18.14 12.22
C ILE A 219 -1.59 16.85 11.88
N MET A 220 -0.74 16.86 10.85
CA MET A 220 -0.03 15.67 10.39
C MET A 220 1.49 15.81 10.48
N ILE A 221 2.08 16.74 9.74
CA ILE A 221 3.54 16.76 9.53
C ILE A 221 4.29 17.17 10.81
N ARG A 222 3.92 18.30 11.43
CA ARG A 222 4.59 18.81 12.63
C ARG A 222 4.50 17.85 13.83
N PRO A 223 3.35 17.24 14.14
CA PRO A 223 3.27 16.22 15.20
C PRO A 223 4.22 15.05 14.97
N ILE A 224 4.28 14.54 13.73
CA ILE A 224 5.13 13.41 13.39
C ILE A 224 6.62 13.81 13.45
N THR A 225 7.03 14.96 12.89
CA THR A 225 8.45 15.37 12.93
C THR A 225 8.92 15.67 14.35
N ALA A 226 8.06 16.29 15.18
CA ALA A 226 8.35 16.48 16.60
C ALA A 226 8.50 15.15 17.33
N ALA A 227 7.57 14.21 17.13
CA ALA A 227 7.62 12.89 17.74
C ALA A 227 8.85 12.07 17.32
N ALA A 228 9.21 12.10 16.02
CA ALA A 228 10.38 11.42 15.49
C ALA A 228 11.69 12.00 16.06
N ARG A 229 11.79 13.33 16.14
CA ARG A 229 12.94 14.00 16.76
C ARG A 229 13.10 13.60 18.22
N ASP A 230 12.02 13.64 18.98
CA ASP A 230 12.05 13.30 20.40
C ASP A 230 12.44 11.82 20.60
N ALA A 231 11.83 10.91 19.85
CA ALA A 231 12.14 9.47 19.90
C ALA A 231 13.61 9.18 19.54
N LEU A 232 14.11 9.76 18.43
CA LEU A 232 15.50 9.54 17.98
C LEU A 232 16.53 10.21 18.88
N SER A 233 16.20 11.33 19.53
CA SER A 233 17.11 11.99 20.48
C SER A 233 17.38 11.15 21.73
N ARG A 234 16.43 10.27 22.08
CA ARG A 234 16.54 9.33 23.21
C ARG A 234 17.23 8.02 22.81
N HIS A 235 17.34 7.75 21.51
CA HIS A 235 17.98 6.55 21.00
C HIS A 235 19.51 6.69 21.04
N SER A 236 20.15 5.85 21.85
CA SER A 236 21.61 5.81 22.04
C SER A 236 22.32 4.74 21.20
N GLY A 237 21.58 3.98 20.39
CA GLY A 237 22.13 2.87 19.60
C GLY A 237 22.70 3.27 18.24
N ASN A 238 22.78 2.29 17.34
CA ASN A 238 23.23 2.52 15.97
C ASN A 238 22.38 3.57 15.25
N LYS A 239 23.03 4.32 14.35
CA LYS A 239 22.37 5.29 13.47
C LYS A 239 21.25 4.59 12.69
N LYS A 240 20.04 5.14 12.80
CA LYS A 240 18.82 4.62 12.16
C LYS A 240 18.63 5.21 10.76
N THR A 241 17.72 4.64 9.98
CA THR A 241 17.19 5.28 8.77
C THR A 241 15.73 5.67 9.00
N LEU A 242 15.38 6.89 8.65
CA LEU A 242 14.01 7.37 8.66
C LEU A 242 13.62 7.78 7.24
N LEU A 243 12.69 7.04 6.65
CA LEU A 243 12.05 7.41 5.40
C LEU A 243 10.76 8.15 5.76
N PHE A 244 10.64 9.42 5.37
CA PHE A 244 9.49 10.24 5.69
C PHE A 244 8.72 10.57 4.40
N GLY A 245 7.59 9.90 4.17
CA GLY A 245 6.65 10.29 3.13
C GLY A 245 5.94 11.58 3.55
N MET A 246 5.82 12.55 2.64
CA MET A 246 5.06 13.78 2.96
C MET A 246 3.54 13.55 2.96
N GLN A 247 3.10 12.45 2.36
CA GLN A 247 1.72 11.99 2.23
C GLN A 247 1.73 10.52 1.78
N GLY A 248 0.59 9.83 1.82
CA GLY A 248 0.37 8.49 1.26
C GLY A 248 -0.87 8.42 0.37
N GLU A 249 -0.67 8.14 -0.92
CA GLU A 249 -1.71 8.04 -1.96
C GLU A 249 -2.52 9.33 -2.21
N MET A 250 -1.92 10.50 -2.04
CA MET A 250 -2.58 11.80 -2.18
C MET A 250 -2.04 12.54 -3.41
N GLY A 251 -2.07 11.86 -4.56
CA GLY A 251 -1.57 12.39 -5.82
C GLY A 251 -2.25 13.69 -6.25
N GLY A 252 -3.57 13.79 -6.04
CA GLY A 252 -4.39 14.97 -6.37
C GLY A 252 -3.84 16.29 -5.86
N THR A 253 -3.50 16.33 -4.58
CA THR A 253 -2.92 17.51 -3.91
C THR A 253 -1.43 17.69 -4.27
N VAL A 254 -0.64 16.63 -4.41
CA VAL A 254 0.79 16.74 -4.75
C VAL A 254 1.01 17.40 -6.12
N PHE A 255 0.25 17.00 -7.13
CA PHE A 255 0.42 17.52 -8.49
C PHE A 255 -0.26 18.88 -8.69
N ARG A 256 -1.26 19.26 -7.87
CA ARG A 256 -1.90 20.59 -7.92
C ARG A 256 -1.23 21.63 -7.02
N HIS A 257 -0.58 21.20 -5.92
CA HIS A 257 0.11 22.08 -4.97
C HIS A 257 1.59 21.69 -4.72
N PRO A 258 2.40 21.42 -5.76
CA PRO A 258 3.76 20.92 -5.59
C PRO A 258 4.68 21.87 -4.81
N ALA A 259 4.43 23.18 -4.88
CA ALA A 259 5.18 24.18 -4.10
C ALA A 259 4.95 24.04 -2.59
N GLY A 260 3.73 23.70 -2.16
CA GLY A 260 3.40 23.44 -0.76
C GLY A 260 4.17 22.21 -0.25
N TYR A 261 4.20 21.14 -1.04
CA TYR A 261 4.98 19.93 -0.70
C TYR A 261 6.50 20.18 -0.74
N ALA A 262 7.03 20.98 -1.65
CA ALA A 262 8.44 21.35 -1.64
C ALA A 262 8.84 22.09 -0.34
N LYS A 263 7.95 22.95 0.17
CA LYS A 263 8.11 23.61 1.47
C LYS A 263 8.05 22.59 2.62
N LEU A 264 7.09 21.65 2.60
CA LEU A 264 7.04 20.56 3.58
C LEU A 264 8.32 19.72 3.58
N ALA A 265 8.84 19.35 2.40
CA ALA A 265 10.09 18.58 2.30
C ALA A 265 11.25 19.32 2.97
N SER A 266 11.36 20.61 2.71
CA SER A 266 12.38 21.49 3.30
C SER A 266 12.20 21.60 4.81
N GLN A 267 10.96 21.76 5.28
CA GLN A 267 10.64 21.82 6.71
C GLN A 267 10.98 20.52 7.42
N ILE A 268 10.58 19.36 6.89
CA ILE A 268 10.90 18.04 7.46
C ILE A 268 12.42 17.85 7.57
N LYS A 269 13.17 18.16 6.50
CA LYS A 269 14.64 18.11 6.50
C LYS A 269 15.24 19.06 7.55
N SER A 270 14.63 20.23 7.75
CA SER A 270 15.06 21.21 8.75
C SER A 270 14.77 20.74 10.19
N ASP A 271 13.54 20.30 10.47
CA ASP A 271 13.07 19.84 11.78
C ASP A 271 13.91 18.67 12.30
N LEU A 272 14.36 17.81 11.39
CA LEU A 272 15.14 16.61 11.68
C LEU A 272 16.66 16.80 11.44
N LYS A 273 17.10 18.02 11.07
CA LYS A 273 18.52 18.34 10.80
C LYS A 273 19.41 18.09 12.01
N THR A 274 18.91 18.31 13.22
CA THR A 274 19.64 18.07 14.48
C THR A 274 19.95 16.60 14.71
N LEU A 275 19.31 15.68 13.97
CA LEU A 275 19.46 14.24 14.11
C LEU A 275 20.56 13.65 13.21
N LYS A 276 21.39 14.44 12.54
CA LYS A 276 22.42 13.94 11.58
C LYS A 276 23.35 12.85 12.17
N GLY A 277 23.56 12.85 13.49
CA GLY A 277 24.28 11.79 14.21
C GLY A 277 23.45 10.55 14.53
N HIS A 278 22.13 10.69 14.70
CA HIS A 278 21.22 9.63 15.16
C HIS A 278 20.50 8.92 14.01
N ALA A 279 20.22 9.62 12.91
CA ALA A 279 19.46 9.07 11.79
C ALA A 279 19.95 9.56 10.43
N ASN A 280 19.80 8.71 9.42
CA ASN A 280 19.77 9.09 8.01
C ASN A 280 18.32 9.39 7.63
N VAL A 281 18.01 10.66 7.40
CA VAL A 281 16.65 11.10 7.07
C VAL A 281 16.54 11.24 5.55
N LYS A 282 15.55 10.57 4.97
CA LYS A 282 15.14 10.69 3.58
C LYS A 282 13.70 11.18 3.53
N VAL A 283 13.38 12.06 2.60
CA VAL A 283 12.02 12.58 2.40
C VAL A 283 11.53 12.21 1.00
N GLY A 284 10.29 11.77 0.89
CA GLY A 284 9.74 11.22 -0.34
C GLY A 284 8.28 11.55 -0.60
N VAL A 285 7.82 11.15 -1.80
CA VAL A 285 6.42 11.20 -2.22
C VAL A 285 5.93 9.77 -2.39
N LEU A 286 4.79 9.43 -1.80
CA LEU A 286 4.18 8.10 -1.90
C LEU A 286 2.89 8.20 -2.72
N LEU A 287 2.87 7.66 -3.93
CA LEU A 287 1.71 7.76 -4.81
C LEU A 287 0.99 6.42 -4.89
N ASN A 288 -0.29 6.43 -5.24
CA ASN A 288 -0.99 5.20 -5.57
C ASN A 288 -0.45 4.61 -6.89
N HIS A 289 -0.71 3.34 -7.19
CA HIS A 289 -0.38 2.74 -8.49
C HIS A 289 -1.16 3.30 -9.69
N ALA A 290 -2.29 3.99 -9.48
CA ALA A 290 -3.14 4.52 -10.53
C ALA A 290 -3.55 5.96 -10.24
N TYR A 291 -3.94 6.69 -11.29
CA TYR A 291 -4.47 8.05 -11.18
C TYR A 291 -3.51 8.97 -10.46
N LEU A 292 -2.23 8.96 -10.84
CA LEU A 292 -1.14 9.61 -10.11
C LEU A 292 -1.37 11.10 -9.78
N PRO A 293 -1.99 11.93 -10.65
CA PRO A 293 -2.27 13.32 -10.32
C PRO A 293 -3.67 13.51 -9.69
N GLY A 294 -4.30 12.44 -9.19
CA GLY A 294 -5.62 12.47 -8.58
C GLY A 294 -6.74 12.87 -9.55
N VAL A 295 -6.72 12.30 -10.76
CA VAL A 295 -7.78 12.42 -11.76
C VAL A 295 -7.96 11.10 -12.52
N ILE A 296 -9.16 10.86 -13.02
CA ILE A 296 -9.45 9.68 -13.85
C ILE A 296 -8.87 9.85 -15.27
N ASN A 297 -7.57 9.55 -15.39
CA ASN A 297 -6.76 9.70 -16.59
C ASN A 297 -6.66 8.44 -17.47
N ARG A 298 -7.46 7.43 -17.18
CA ARG A 298 -7.52 6.17 -17.93
C ARG A 298 -8.92 5.91 -18.48
N GLY A 299 -8.98 5.22 -19.61
CA GLY A 299 -10.22 4.73 -20.20
C GLY A 299 -10.80 3.54 -19.41
N PRO A 300 -11.97 3.04 -19.83
CA PRO A 300 -12.56 1.84 -19.26
C PRO A 300 -11.65 0.64 -19.48
N ASP A 301 -11.58 -0.22 -18.47
CA ASP A 301 -10.99 -1.54 -18.53
C ASP A 301 -11.99 -2.54 -19.13
N SER A 302 -11.53 -3.76 -19.42
CA SER A 302 -12.38 -4.87 -19.86
C SER A 302 -13.12 -5.52 -18.68
N PRO A 303 -14.29 -6.14 -18.90
CA PRO A 303 -14.96 -6.94 -17.88
C PRO A 303 -14.12 -8.19 -17.49
N PRO A 304 -14.36 -8.80 -16.32
CA PRO A 304 -15.37 -8.42 -15.32
C PRO A 304 -14.97 -7.16 -14.55
N TYR A 305 -15.99 -6.45 -14.05
CA TYR A 305 -15.86 -5.24 -13.23
C TYR A 305 -16.07 -5.58 -11.75
N PRO A 306 -15.55 -4.75 -10.82
CA PRO A 306 -15.85 -4.93 -9.41
C PRO A 306 -17.33 -4.70 -9.12
N LEU A 307 -17.77 -5.23 -7.99
CA LEU A 307 -19.16 -5.15 -7.55
C LEU A 307 -19.40 -4.00 -6.54
N PRO A 308 -20.64 -3.51 -6.41
CA PRO A 308 -21.69 -3.60 -7.43
C PRO A 308 -21.21 -2.96 -8.74
N VAL A 309 -21.67 -3.50 -9.87
CA VAL A 309 -21.37 -2.86 -11.16
C VAL A 309 -22.08 -1.52 -11.20
N SER A 310 -21.30 -0.47 -11.39
CA SER A 310 -21.72 0.92 -11.44
C SER A 310 -21.12 1.61 -12.66
N GLU A 311 -21.42 2.91 -12.85
CA GLU A 311 -20.87 3.69 -13.96
C GLU A 311 -19.34 3.77 -13.90
N THR A 312 -18.76 3.86 -12.69
CA THR A 312 -17.30 3.95 -12.53
C THR A 312 -16.62 2.59 -12.37
N ALA A 313 -17.36 1.49 -12.25
CA ALA A 313 -16.76 0.15 -12.09
C ALA A 313 -15.76 -0.23 -13.21
N PRO A 314 -15.99 0.09 -14.51
CA PRO A 314 -14.98 -0.11 -15.56
C PRO A 314 -13.70 0.71 -15.38
N LEU A 315 -13.76 1.79 -14.60
CA LEU A 315 -12.61 2.65 -14.33
C LEU A 315 -11.82 2.13 -13.13
N SER A 316 -12.45 1.45 -12.16
CA SER A 316 -11.82 1.02 -10.90
C SER A 316 -10.43 0.38 -11.06
N GLY A 317 -9.52 0.83 -10.20
CA GLY A 317 -8.11 0.46 -10.21
C GLY A 317 -7.31 1.03 -11.39
N GLY A 318 -7.94 1.72 -12.35
CA GLY A 318 -7.28 2.39 -13.47
C GLY A 318 -6.52 1.43 -14.36
N TRP A 319 -7.13 0.37 -14.88
CA TRP A 319 -6.43 -0.61 -15.72
C TRP A 319 -6.70 -0.52 -17.21
N GLY A 320 -7.62 0.35 -17.61
CA GLY A 320 -7.79 0.71 -19.02
C GLY A 320 -6.60 1.52 -19.56
N PRO A 321 -6.62 1.83 -20.87
CA PRO A 321 -5.54 2.57 -21.52
C PRO A 321 -5.38 3.99 -20.92
N VAL A 322 -4.14 4.47 -20.83
CA VAL A 322 -3.88 5.87 -20.46
C VAL A 322 -4.41 6.79 -21.55
N LYS A 323 -5.15 7.83 -21.17
CA LYS A 323 -5.61 8.87 -22.10
C LYS A 323 -4.44 9.79 -22.45
N ALA A 324 -4.50 10.50 -23.58
CA ALA A 324 -3.53 11.55 -23.84
C ALA A 324 -3.63 12.64 -22.75
N PHE A 325 -2.51 13.26 -22.38
CA PHE A 325 -2.47 14.21 -21.26
C PHE A 325 -3.43 15.40 -21.43
N GLY A 326 -3.71 15.82 -22.67
CA GLY A 326 -4.69 16.86 -22.97
C GLY A 326 -6.15 16.49 -22.65
N ASP A 327 -6.46 15.18 -22.59
CA ASP A 327 -7.82 14.66 -22.37
C ASP A 327 -8.10 14.36 -20.89
N TRP A 328 -7.16 14.68 -20.00
CA TRP A 328 -7.33 14.44 -18.58
C TRP A 328 -8.24 15.51 -17.96
N PRO A 329 -9.07 15.16 -16.96
CA PRO A 329 -9.75 16.16 -16.16
C PRO A 329 -8.74 17.18 -15.62
N GLU A 330 -9.04 18.47 -15.75
CA GLU A 330 -8.17 19.57 -15.30
C GLU A 330 -6.75 19.57 -15.91
N ALA A 331 -6.57 19.05 -17.13
CA ALA A 331 -5.27 19.00 -17.80
C ALA A 331 -4.53 20.35 -17.83
N ASP A 332 -5.24 21.47 -18.00
CA ASP A 332 -4.63 22.81 -18.01
C ASP A 332 -4.04 23.20 -16.66
N ALA A 333 -4.75 22.93 -15.56
CA ALA A 333 -4.26 23.18 -14.21
C ALA A 333 -3.04 22.29 -13.89
N LEU A 334 -3.11 21.01 -14.25
CA LEU A 334 -1.99 20.09 -14.13
C LEU A 334 -0.78 20.53 -14.95
N ARG A 335 -0.98 20.94 -16.21
CA ARG A 335 0.09 21.44 -17.09
C ARG A 335 0.77 22.68 -16.51
N LYS A 336 -0.01 23.58 -15.91
CA LYS A 336 0.52 24.77 -15.23
C LYS A 336 1.37 24.40 -14.01
N ALA A 337 0.97 23.40 -13.22
CA ALA A 337 1.69 22.96 -12.02
C ALA A 337 2.86 22.01 -12.32
N LEU A 338 2.86 21.37 -13.49
CA LEU A 338 3.78 20.30 -13.86
C LEU A 338 5.27 20.65 -13.72
N PRO A 339 5.77 21.85 -14.10
CA PRO A 339 7.19 22.19 -13.90
C PRO A 339 7.61 22.13 -12.42
N ALA A 340 6.73 22.60 -11.51
CA ALA A 340 6.98 22.55 -10.08
C ALA A 340 6.87 21.11 -9.53
N ALA A 341 5.94 20.30 -10.03
CA ALA A 341 5.85 18.88 -9.68
C ALA A 341 7.10 18.10 -10.13
N GLN A 342 7.58 18.33 -11.35
CA GLN A 342 8.83 17.75 -11.85
C GLN A 342 10.03 18.14 -10.99
N ASN A 343 10.11 19.40 -10.55
CA ASN A 343 11.16 19.84 -9.65
C ASN A 343 11.07 19.16 -8.28
N LEU A 344 9.86 19.03 -7.72
CA LEU A 344 9.64 18.29 -6.48
C LEU A 344 10.14 16.85 -6.58
N LEU A 345 9.69 16.10 -7.60
CA LEU A 345 10.06 14.69 -7.77
C LEU A 345 11.56 14.46 -8.01
N LYS A 346 12.28 15.45 -8.56
CA LYS A 346 13.75 15.41 -8.73
C LYS A 346 14.53 15.71 -7.45
N THR A 347 13.90 16.35 -6.46
CA THR A 347 14.57 16.84 -5.24
C THR A 347 14.28 16.01 -4.00
N VAL A 348 13.30 15.11 -4.08
CA VAL A 348 13.04 14.11 -3.06
C VAL A 348 14.06 12.97 -3.11
N ASP A 349 14.22 12.30 -1.99
CA ASP A 349 15.20 11.22 -1.82
C ASP A 349 14.64 9.87 -2.27
N PHE A 350 13.30 9.72 -2.30
CA PHE A 350 12.63 8.51 -2.76
C PHE A 350 11.21 8.76 -3.29
N LEU A 351 10.73 7.81 -4.09
CA LEU A 351 9.34 7.67 -4.53
C LEU A 351 8.77 6.34 -4.05
N GLY A 352 7.53 6.37 -3.55
CA GLY A 352 6.76 5.17 -3.23
C GLY A 352 5.61 4.95 -4.20
N ILE A 353 5.29 3.67 -4.40
CA ILE A 353 4.05 3.20 -5.01
C ILE A 353 3.27 2.30 -4.04
N SER A 354 1.96 2.50 -3.96
CA SER A 354 1.03 1.48 -3.43
C SER A 354 0.74 0.41 -4.47
N LEU A 355 1.52 -0.67 -4.41
CA LEU A 355 1.59 -1.74 -5.40
C LEU A 355 0.44 -2.75 -5.26
N TYR A 356 -0.62 -2.52 -6.02
CA TYR A 356 -1.70 -3.49 -6.22
C TYR A 356 -1.62 -4.11 -7.62
N ALA A 357 -0.58 -4.93 -7.85
CA ALA A 357 -0.32 -5.53 -9.16
C ALA A 357 -1.39 -6.57 -9.54
N ARG A 358 -2.06 -6.35 -10.68
CA ARG A 358 -2.90 -7.39 -11.29
C ARG A 358 -2.02 -8.52 -11.79
N ALA A 359 -2.51 -9.74 -11.58
CA ALA A 359 -1.83 -10.96 -12.03
C ALA A 359 -2.87 -12.01 -12.44
N PRO A 360 -2.55 -12.86 -13.43
CA PRO A 360 -3.41 -13.97 -13.83
C PRO A 360 -3.41 -15.09 -12.76
N ALA A 361 -4.28 -16.09 -12.91
CA ALA A 361 -4.42 -17.20 -11.96
C ALA A 361 -3.13 -18.03 -11.78
N ASP A 362 -2.27 -18.04 -12.80
CA ASP A 362 -0.94 -18.61 -12.89
C ASP A 362 0.17 -17.56 -12.69
N VAL A 363 -0.05 -16.63 -11.76
CA VAL A 363 0.87 -15.54 -11.39
C VAL A 363 2.36 -15.91 -11.46
N GLN A 364 3.11 -15.09 -12.20
CA GLN A 364 4.55 -15.14 -12.37
C GLN A 364 5.22 -13.88 -11.78
N PRO A 365 6.50 -13.94 -11.41
CA PRO A 365 7.25 -12.78 -10.91
C PRO A 365 7.12 -11.51 -11.79
N ALA A 366 7.10 -11.67 -13.12
CA ALA A 366 6.97 -10.54 -14.05
C ALA A 366 5.63 -9.81 -13.94
N ASP A 367 4.55 -10.50 -13.55
CA ASP A 367 3.22 -9.91 -13.41
C ASP A 367 3.17 -8.90 -12.25
N LEU A 368 4.04 -9.06 -11.25
CA LEU A 368 4.08 -8.21 -10.06
C LEU A 368 4.65 -6.81 -10.35
N GLU A 369 5.26 -6.60 -11.52
CA GLU A 369 5.65 -5.26 -11.98
C GLU A 369 4.57 -4.57 -12.82
N SER A 370 3.41 -5.20 -13.08
CA SER A 370 2.34 -4.60 -13.90
C SER A 370 1.86 -3.25 -13.36
N ALA A 371 1.75 -3.11 -12.03
CA ALA A 371 1.41 -1.85 -11.38
C ALA A 371 2.52 -0.78 -11.52
N VAL A 372 3.80 -1.18 -11.56
CA VAL A 372 4.92 -0.26 -11.78
C VAL A 372 4.96 0.20 -13.24
N VAL A 373 4.69 -0.69 -14.19
CA VAL A 373 4.55 -0.33 -15.62
C VAL A 373 3.42 0.68 -15.80
N LYS A 374 2.29 0.45 -15.12
CA LYS A 374 1.14 1.36 -15.12
C LYS A 374 1.52 2.76 -14.59
N TYR A 375 2.19 2.80 -13.44
CA TYR A 375 2.71 4.00 -12.81
C TYR A 375 3.67 4.77 -13.73
N ASP A 376 4.66 4.09 -14.30
CA ASP A 376 5.64 4.66 -15.24
C ASP A 376 4.94 5.22 -16.49
N THR A 377 3.91 4.55 -16.99
CA THR A 377 3.11 5.01 -18.13
C THR A 377 2.37 6.33 -17.83
N GLU A 378 1.80 6.48 -16.64
CA GLU A 378 1.13 7.74 -16.25
C GLU A 378 2.12 8.88 -16.04
N LEU A 379 3.28 8.61 -15.44
CA LEU A 379 4.37 9.59 -15.36
C LEU A 379 4.83 10.01 -16.76
N ALA A 380 5.04 9.06 -17.66
CA ALA A 380 5.49 9.32 -19.02
C ALA A 380 4.50 10.19 -19.80
N ALA A 381 3.19 10.01 -19.60
CA ALA A 381 2.17 10.88 -20.20
C ALA A 381 2.28 12.35 -19.75
N MET A 382 2.82 12.61 -18.55
CA MET A 382 3.17 13.94 -18.05
C MET A 382 4.60 14.38 -18.40
N GLY A 383 5.32 13.64 -19.25
CA GLY A 383 6.72 13.93 -19.58
C GLY A 383 7.69 13.66 -18.43
N ILE A 384 7.34 12.79 -17.49
CA ILE A 384 8.18 12.40 -16.34
C ILE A 384 8.69 10.98 -16.57
N SER A 385 10.01 10.77 -16.52
CA SER A 385 10.62 9.45 -16.69
C SER A 385 11.02 8.86 -15.34
N LEU A 386 10.36 7.77 -14.91
CA LEU A 386 10.73 7.06 -13.67
C LEU A 386 12.17 6.54 -13.74
N LYS A 387 12.60 6.06 -14.92
CA LYS A 387 13.98 5.64 -15.16
C LYS A 387 14.97 6.78 -14.91
N ASN A 388 14.67 8.00 -15.37
CA ASN A 388 15.57 9.14 -15.17
C ASN A 388 15.64 9.52 -13.69
N LEU A 389 14.50 9.55 -12.98
CA LEU A 389 14.46 9.84 -11.54
C LEU A 389 15.28 8.81 -10.74
N THR A 390 15.07 7.52 -11.01
CA THR A 390 15.79 6.45 -10.32
C THR A 390 17.28 6.42 -10.66
N SER A 391 17.65 6.73 -11.91
CA SER A 391 19.05 6.85 -12.33
C SER A 391 19.74 8.09 -11.73
N SER A 392 18.99 9.14 -11.38
CA SER A 392 19.51 10.31 -10.66
C SER A 392 19.64 10.12 -9.15
N GLY A 393 19.41 8.90 -8.64
CA GLY A 393 19.58 8.56 -7.23
C GLY A 393 18.32 8.66 -6.38
N VAL A 394 17.14 8.88 -6.99
CA VAL A 394 15.86 8.79 -6.26
C VAL A 394 15.53 7.32 -6.04
N ASP A 395 15.47 6.87 -4.79
CA ASP A 395 15.10 5.49 -4.49
C ASP A 395 13.65 5.22 -4.89
N PHE A 396 13.33 3.99 -5.32
CA PHE A 396 11.96 3.56 -5.59
C PHE A 396 11.56 2.43 -4.64
N ILE A 397 10.41 2.56 -3.99
CA ILE A 397 9.95 1.62 -2.97
C ILE A 397 8.49 1.20 -3.19
N TYR A 398 8.12 0.02 -2.73
CA TYR A 398 6.74 -0.41 -2.59
C TYR A 398 6.27 -0.07 -1.18
N ASN A 399 5.74 1.14 -0.96
CA ASN A 399 5.31 1.58 0.39
C ASN A 399 4.09 0.82 0.89
N GLU A 400 3.30 0.26 -0.02
CA GLU A 400 2.21 -0.66 0.28
C GLU A 400 2.23 -1.74 -0.78
N VAL A 401 2.15 -3.01 -0.39
CA VAL A 401 2.03 -4.13 -1.32
C VAL A 401 1.21 -5.23 -0.67
N ALA A 402 0.10 -5.63 -1.28
CA ALA A 402 -0.72 -6.73 -0.78
C ALA A 402 -1.75 -7.20 -1.82
N ILE A 403 -2.48 -8.25 -1.44
CA ILE A 403 -3.62 -8.79 -2.18
C ILE A 403 -4.79 -9.02 -1.22
N GLY A 404 -5.97 -8.48 -1.54
CA GLY A 404 -7.07 -8.36 -0.58
C GLY A 404 -8.12 -9.46 -0.60
N GLY A 405 -8.37 -10.11 -1.74
CA GLY A 405 -9.35 -11.21 -1.83
C GLY A 405 -10.81 -10.79 -1.83
N GLY A 406 -11.11 -9.50 -1.99
CA GLY A 406 -12.45 -8.98 -2.25
C GLY A 406 -12.75 -8.92 -3.75
N ALA A 407 -14.03 -8.75 -4.07
CA ALA A 407 -14.52 -8.51 -5.43
C ALA A 407 -15.46 -7.29 -5.51
N SER A 408 -15.54 -6.50 -4.44
CA SER A 408 -16.43 -5.33 -4.35
C SER A 408 -15.75 -4.12 -3.73
N GLU A 409 -16.04 -2.92 -4.27
CA GLU A 409 -15.64 -1.62 -3.70
C GLU A 409 -16.17 -1.42 -2.28
N CYS A 410 -17.27 -2.10 -1.95
CA CYS A 410 -17.87 -2.06 -0.62
C CYS A 410 -17.21 -2.99 0.39
N GLY A 411 -16.23 -3.79 -0.03
CA GLY A 411 -15.52 -4.74 0.82
C GLY A 411 -16.42 -5.79 1.50
N ASN A 412 -17.53 -6.13 0.85
CA ASN A 412 -18.55 -7.05 1.36
C ASN A 412 -18.80 -8.27 0.46
N VAL A 413 -18.05 -8.41 -0.65
CA VAL A 413 -18.10 -9.57 -1.53
C VAL A 413 -16.74 -10.25 -1.59
N VAL A 414 -16.68 -11.52 -1.18
CA VAL A 414 -15.49 -12.36 -1.23
C VAL A 414 -15.21 -12.82 -2.67
N ALA A 415 -13.97 -12.68 -3.13
CA ALA A 415 -13.48 -13.34 -4.34
C ALA A 415 -13.21 -14.82 -4.04
N LYS A 416 -13.82 -15.73 -4.80
CA LYS A 416 -13.77 -17.18 -4.52
C LYS A 416 -12.69 -17.90 -5.33
N ASP A 417 -12.28 -17.34 -6.46
CA ASP A 417 -11.37 -17.98 -7.41
C ASP A 417 -10.11 -17.13 -7.65
N PRO A 418 -8.98 -17.77 -8.06
CA PRO A 418 -7.72 -17.09 -8.32
C PRO A 418 -7.80 -15.93 -9.32
N ALA A 419 -8.61 -16.05 -10.37
CA ALA A 419 -8.67 -15.03 -11.42
C ALA A 419 -9.32 -13.74 -10.88
N THR A 420 -10.40 -13.85 -10.12
CA THR A 420 -11.05 -12.70 -9.46
C THR A 420 -10.12 -12.05 -8.43
N VAL A 421 -9.44 -12.85 -7.59
CA VAL A 421 -8.48 -12.32 -6.59
C VAL A 421 -7.32 -11.57 -7.29
N GLY A 422 -6.79 -12.12 -8.36
CA GLY A 422 -5.72 -11.50 -9.16
C GLY A 422 -6.17 -10.29 -9.99
N ARG A 423 -7.46 -10.20 -10.32
CA ARG A 423 -8.06 -9.07 -11.04
C ARG A 423 -8.25 -7.84 -10.15
N PHE A 424 -8.60 -8.04 -8.88
CA PHE A 424 -8.93 -6.96 -7.94
C PHE A 424 -8.06 -6.97 -6.67
N PRO A 425 -6.73 -6.93 -6.78
CA PRO A 425 -5.84 -7.04 -5.61
C PRO A 425 -6.03 -5.91 -4.57
N TRP A 426 -6.53 -4.75 -4.99
CA TRP A 426 -6.85 -3.60 -4.12
C TRP A 426 -8.23 -3.70 -3.45
N LEU A 427 -9.00 -4.76 -3.68
CA LEU A 427 -10.28 -5.00 -3.00
C LEU A 427 -10.11 -6.07 -1.94
N GLY A 428 -10.62 -5.80 -0.75
CA GLY A 428 -10.48 -6.64 0.43
C GLY A 428 -11.69 -6.56 1.34
N MET A 429 -11.63 -7.28 2.46
CA MET A 429 -12.76 -7.53 3.36
C MET A 429 -12.50 -6.87 4.71
N PHE A 430 -13.08 -5.69 4.93
CA PHE A 430 -12.84 -4.86 6.12
C PHE A 430 -13.43 -5.43 7.42
N HIS A 431 -14.50 -6.24 7.31
CA HIS A 431 -15.15 -6.84 8.46
C HIS A 431 -14.98 -8.35 8.46
N TYR A 432 -14.17 -8.84 9.40
CA TYR A 432 -13.93 -10.27 9.53
C TYR A 432 -15.21 -10.99 9.99
N SER A 433 -15.60 -12.00 9.21
CA SER A 433 -16.43 -13.11 9.67
C SER A 433 -15.90 -14.38 8.99
N ALA A 434 -16.17 -15.55 9.58
CA ALA A 434 -15.74 -16.81 8.94
C ALA A 434 -16.34 -17.00 7.53
N ALA A 435 -17.52 -16.43 7.27
CA ALA A 435 -18.17 -16.47 5.95
C ALA A 435 -17.56 -15.46 4.95
N ASN A 436 -17.00 -14.35 5.47
CA ASN A 436 -16.40 -13.28 4.67
C ASN A 436 -14.87 -13.41 4.57
N ASP A 437 -14.28 -14.47 5.11
CA ASP A 437 -12.84 -14.72 5.05
C ASP A 437 -12.46 -15.30 3.69
N PRO A 438 -11.81 -14.52 2.78
CA PRO A 438 -11.44 -15.01 1.46
C PRO A 438 -10.40 -16.13 1.53
N TRP A 439 -9.65 -16.20 2.62
CA TRP A 439 -8.57 -17.15 2.82
C TRP A 439 -9.02 -18.40 3.59
N GLN A 440 -10.20 -18.35 4.20
CA GLN A 440 -10.79 -19.41 5.03
C GLN A 440 -9.75 -19.97 6.03
N THR A 441 -9.09 -19.07 6.77
CA THR A 441 -7.97 -19.39 7.68
C THR A 441 -8.35 -20.41 8.75
N ARG A 442 -9.63 -20.47 9.11
CA ARG A 442 -10.18 -21.42 10.11
C ARG A 442 -10.20 -22.88 9.66
N LEU A 443 -10.17 -23.17 8.35
CA LEU A 443 -10.17 -24.56 7.84
C LEU A 443 -8.83 -25.28 8.01
N GLY A 444 -7.82 -24.59 8.57
CA GLY A 444 -6.47 -25.11 8.74
C GLY A 444 -5.65 -25.05 7.44
N PRO A 445 -4.31 -25.14 7.54
CA PRO A 445 -3.40 -24.84 6.42
C PRO A 445 -3.46 -25.84 5.25
N ALA A 446 -3.93 -27.08 5.51
CA ALA A 446 -4.02 -28.16 4.53
C ALA A 446 -5.34 -28.18 3.73
N ALA A 447 -6.34 -27.36 4.10
CA ALA A 447 -7.57 -27.27 3.33
C ALA A 447 -7.30 -26.69 1.94
N LYS A 448 -7.94 -27.24 0.91
CA LYS A 448 -7.84 -26.76 -0.47
C LYS A 448 -8.76 -25.56 -0.64
N VAL A 449 -8.18 -24.36 -0.60
CA VAL A 449 -8.91 -23.10 -0.71
C VAL A 449 -8.29 -22.33 -1.87
N PRO A 450 -8.89 -22.34 -3.07
CA PRO A 450 -8.27 -21.80 -4.28
C PRO A 450 -7.75 -20.36 -4.14
N ALA A 451 -8.53 -19.47 -3.51
CA ALA A 451 -8.12 -18.09 -3.25
C ALA A 451 -6.90 -17.99 -2.32
N ARG A 452 -6.82 -18.81 -1.27
CA ARG A 452 -5.66 -18.87 -0.36
C ARG A 452 -4.42 -19.44 -1.04
N ASP A 453 -4.59 -20.51 -1.81
CA ASP A 453 -3.48 -21.11 -2.56
C ASP A 453 -2.93 -20.14 -3.59
N TYR A 454 -3.80 -19.37 -4.26
CA TYR A 454 -3.40 -18.27 -5.13
C TYR A 454 -2.67 -17.16 -4.38
N MET A 455 -3.19 -16.69 -3.25
CA MET A 455 -2.53 -15.68 -2.41
C MET A 455 -1.12 -16.12 -2.01
N ARG A 456 -0.92 -17.40 -1.63
CA ARG A 456 0.41 -17.96 -1.33
C ARG A 456 1.35 -17.93 -2.55
N ARG A 457 0.88 -18.28 -3.75
CA ARG A 457 1.66 -18.18 -4.99
C ARG A 457 2.00 -16.73 -5.35
N TRP A 458 1.07 -15.81 -5.16
CA TRP A 458 1.27 -14.39 -5.39
C TRP A 458 2.39 -13.82 -4.50
N TYR A 459 2.39 -14.15 -3.20
CA TYR A 459 3.49 -13.76 -2.31
C TYR A 459 4.80 -14.46 -2.68
N ALA A 460 4.79 -15.73 -3.09
CA ALA A 460 6.01 -16.39 -3.55
C ALA A 460 6.63 -15.68 -4.77
N ALA A 461 5.81 -15.31 -5.76
CA ALA A 461 6.24 -14.56 -6.93
C ALA A 461 6.75 -13.15 -6.58
N LEU A 462 6.09 -12.43 -5.66
CA LEU A 462 6.57 -11.15 -5.13
C LEU A 462 7.93 -11.29 -4.45
N LEU A 463 8.11 -12.31 -3.60
CA LEU A 463 9.39 -12.53 -2.90
C LEU A 463 10.51 -12.86 -3.89
N GLU A 464 10.21 -13.53 -5.00
CA GLU A 464 11.19 -13.73 -6.07
C GLU A 464 11.62 -12.39 -6.72
N VAL A 465 10.67 -11.49 -7.03
CA VAL A 465 10.99 -10.13 -7.51
C VAL A 465 11.90 -9.41 -6.51
N LEU A 466 11.56 -9.45 -5.23
CA LEU A 466 12.32 -8.77 -4.18
C LEU A 466 13.69 -9.42 -3.94
N SER A 467 13.84 -10.73 -4.17
CA SER A 467 15.14 -11.41 -4.07
C SER A 467 16.15 -10.89 -5.10
N LYS A 468 15.65 -10.36 -6.23
CA LYS A 468 16.45 -9.75 -7.31
C LYS A 468 16.57 -8.23 -7.15
N GLY A 469 15.99 -7.64 -6.09
CA GLY A 469 15.92 -6.20 -5.90
C GLY A 469 15.06 -5.48 -6.94
N GLY A 470 14.00 -6.15 -7.44
CA GLY A 470 13.18 -5.73 -8.57
C GLY A 470 13.63 -6.35 -9.90
N LEU A 471 12.74 -6.43 -10.90
CA LEU A 471 13.05 -6.99 -12.22
C LEU A 471 13.46 -5.86 -13.18
N LYS A 472 12.51 -5.20 -13.84
CA LYS A 472 12.81 -4.03 -14.69
C LYS A 472 13.12 -2.82 -13.83
N TYR A 473 12.35 -2.60 -12.76
CA TYR A 473 12.46 -1.42 -11.92
C TYR A 473 13.21 -1.74 -10.62
N PRO A 474 14.34 -1.07 -10.31
CA PRO A 474 15.04 -1.30 -9.05
C PRO A 474 14.16 -0.93 -7.85
N VAL A 475 14.06 -1.83 -6.89
CA VAL A 475 13.29 -1.62 -5.65
C VAL A 475 14.27 -1.52 -4.47
N LYS A 476 13.99 -0.62 -3.54
CA LYS A 476 14.84 -0.36 -2.36
C LYS A 476 14.17 -0.72 -1.03
N GLY A 477 12.86 -0.84 -1.01
CA GLY A 477 12.06 -1.21 0.15
C GLY A 477 10.70 -1.73 -0.28
N ALA A 478 10.10 -2.63 0.49
CA ALA A 478 8.77 -3.16 0.25
C ALA A 478 8.05 -3.42 1.57
N PHE A 479 6.81 -2.97 1.70
CA PHE A 479 6.05 -3.01 2.95
C PHE A 479 4.64 -3.58 2.72
N VAL A 480 4.32 -4.69 3.38
CA VAL A 480 3.01 -5.34 3.30
C VAL A 480 1.94 -4.42 3.86
N TRP A 481 0.80 -4.31 3.17
CA TRP A 481 -0.36 -3.60 3.70
C TRP A 481 -1.09 -4.47 4.73
N ASN A 482 -0.80 -4.26 6.02
CA ASN A 482 -1.37 -5.06 7.12
C ASN A 482 -2.67 -4.45 7.67
N CYS A 483 -3.71 -4.44 6.85
CA CYS A 483 -5.06 -4.04 7.25
C CYS A 483 -6.06 -5.07 6.75
N ALA A 484 -7.09 -5.41 7.54
CA ALA A 484 -8.20 -6.22 7.09
C ALA A 484 -7.72 -7.53 6.42
N SER A 485 -8.34 -7.97 5.32
CA SER A 485 -7.93 -9.20 4.64
C SER A 485 -6.58 -9.12 3.92
N TRP A 486 -6.00 -7.92 3.76
CA TRP A 486 -4.62 -7.79 3.28
C TRP A 486 -3.59 -8.16 4.37
N ASP A 487 -3.99 -8.18 5.65
CA ASP A 487 -3.13 -8.55 6.77
C ASP A 487 -2.89 -10.06 6.90
N VAL A 488 -2.28 -10.64 5.87
CA VAL A 488 -1.88 -12.05 5.86
C VAL A 488 -0.80 -12.38 6.90
N GLN A 489 -0.19 -11.35 7.52
CA GLN A 489 0.79 -11.53 8.58
C GLN A 489 0.17 -11.51 9.98
N GLY A 490 -1.07 -11.02 10.13
CA GLY A 490 -1.75 -10.88 11.42
C GLY A 490 -1.09 -9.87 12.35
N VAL A 491 -0.52 -8.79 11.80
CA VAL A 491 0.12 -7.72 12.59
C VAL A 491 -0.93 -6.91 13.37
N ARG A 492 -2.07 -6.66 12.74
CA ARG A 492 -3.23 -5.96 13.30
C ARG A 492 -4.41 -6.91 13.48
N ASP A 493 -4.77 -7.62 12.41
CA ASP A 493 -5.95 -8.47 12.31
C ASP A 493 -5.54 -9.95 12.22
N THR A 494 -5.26 -10.56 13.38
CA THR A 494 -4.83 -11.97 13.47
C THR A 494 -5.78 -12.98 12.81
N ALA A 495 -7.03 -12.58 12.54
CA ALA A 495 -8.04 -13.44 11.94
C ALA A 495 -7.77 -13.79 10.45
N TYR A 496 -7.03 -12.95 9.72
CA TYR A 496 -6.66 -13.17 8.32
C TYR A 496 -5.25 -13.75 8.12
N ALA A 497 -4.52 -13.98 9.21
CA ALA A 497 -3.13 -14.44 9.15
C ALA A 497 -3.01 -15.81 8.46
N ASP A 498 -2.06 -15.93 7.53
CA ASP A 498 -1.63 -17.21 6.95
C ASP A 498 -0.22 -17.57 7.46
N PRO A 499 -0.09 -18.59 8.32
CA PRO A 499 1.21 -18.97 8.87
C PRO A 499 2.25 -19.40 7.83
N SER A 500 1.81 -19.90 6.67
CA SER A 500 2.72 -20.32 5.59
C SER A 500 3.37 -19.10 4.95
N VAL A 501 2.57 -18.06 4.66
CA VAL A 501 3.07 -16.79 4.12
C VAL A 501 4.02 -16.12 5.12
N VAL A 502 3.66 -16.05 6.41
CA VAL A 502 4.54 -15.51 7.46
C VAL A 502 5.88 -16.26 7.50
N THR A 503 5.85 -17.58 7.40
CA THR A 503 7.07 -18.41 7.40
C THR A 503 7.94 -18.12 6.18
N THR A 504 7.34 -18.04 4.98
CA THR A 504 8.05 -17.73 3.75
C THR A 504 8.66 -16.33 3.79
N ILE A 505 7.93 -15.33 4.29
CA ILE A 505 8.42 -13.95 4.45
C ILE A 505 9.62 -13.91 5.42
N ARG A 506 9.54 -14.59 6.57
CA ARG A 506 10.66 -14.69 7.52
C ARG A 506 11.90 -15.28 6.88
N ALA A 507 11.75 -16.38 6.14
CA ALA A 507 12.86 -17.04 5.44
C ALA A 507 13.51 -16.11 4.40
N HIS A 508 12.68 -15.44 3.58
CA HIS A 508 13.13 -14.44 2.63
C HIS A 508 13.89 -13.29 3.30
N ASN A 509 13.32 -12.69 4.34
CA ASN A 509 13.91 -11.57 5.06
C ASN A 509 15.25 -11.93 5.70
N ALA A 510 15.39 -13.15 6.21
CA ALA A 510 16.66 -13.67 6.72
C ALA A 510 17.71 -13.82 5.61
N ALA A 511 17.32 -14.33 4.43
CA ALA A 511 18.20 -14.45 3.27
C ALA A 511 18.65 -13.08 2.74
N ALA A 512 17.71 -12.14 2.56
CA ALA A 512 18.00 -10.78 2.14
C ALA A 512 18.93 -10.06 3.14
N GLY A 513 18.70 -10.22 4.44
CA GLY A 513 19.56 -9.67 5.49
C GLY A 513 20.99 -10.21 5.46
N LYS A 514 21.18 -11.50 5.14
CA LYS A 514 22.51 -12.10 4.94
C LYS A 514 23.20 -11.52 3.71
N ALA A 515 22.48 -11.41 2.58
CA ALA A 515 23.00 -10.84 1.34
C ALA A 515 23.44 -9.38 1.52
N ALA A 516 22.62 -8.55 2.18
CA ALA A 516 22.96 -7.16 2.46
C ALA A 516 24.22 -7.02 3.33
N LYS A 517 24.38 -7.89 4.35
CA LYS A 517 25.59 -7.93 5.19
C LYS A 517 26.83 -8.33 4.38
N ALA A 518 26.71 -9.28 3.44
CA ALA A 518 27.81 -9.69 2.58
C ALA A 518 28.26 -8.55 1.65
N VAL A 519 27.32 -7.85 1.00
CA VAL A 519 27.60 -6.67 0.18
C VAL A 519 28.27 -5.56 1.00
N GLY A 520 27.77 -5.30 2.21
CA GLY A 520 28.37 -4.31 3.12
C GLY A 520 29.82 -4.65 3.50
N LYS A 521 30.11 -5.91 3.82
CA LYS A 521 31.47 -6.39 4.10
C LYS A 521 32.39 -6.27 2.89
N ALA A 522 31.92 -6.63 1.70
CA ALA A 522 32.69 -6.51 0.46
C ALA A 522 33.07 -5.06 0.16
N LYS A 523 32.11 -4.12 0.27
CA LYS A 523 32.37 -2.68 0.11
C LYS A 523 33.36 -2.13 1.13
N ALA A 524 33.22 -2.51 2.40
CA ALA A 524 34.16 -2.10 3.45
C ALA A 524 35.57 -2.65 3.21
N GLY A 525 35.69 -3.89 2.71
CA GLY A 525 36.96 -4.49 2.31
C GLY A 525 37.61 -3.77 1.13
N ALA A 526 36.84 -3.47 0.07
CA ALA A 526 37.30 -2.72 -1.08
C ALA A 526 37.82 -1.32 -0.70
N ALA A 527 37.05 -0.57 0.10
CA ALA A 527 37.48 0.75 0.58
C ALA A 527 38.73 0.71 1.47
N ARG A 528 38.96 -0.39 2.21
CA ARG A 528 40.20 -0.59 2.97
C ARG A 528 41.38 -0.91 2.06
N ARG A 529 41.15 -1.64 0.97
CA ARG A 529 42.17 -1.94 -0.04
C ARG A 529 42.57 -0.68 -0.81
N GLU A 530 41.63 0.16 -1.25
CA GLU A 530 41.96 1.42 -1.96
C GLU A 530 42.86 2.38 -1.15
N LYS A 531 42.76 2.36 0.19
CA LYS A 531 43.62 3.17 1.07
C LYS A 531 45.05 2.64 1.20
N LYS A 532 45.32 1.41 0.76
CA LYS A 532 46.66 0.83 0.70
C LYS A 532 47.02 0.71 -0.79
N PRO A 533 48.01 1.45 -1.32
CA PRO A 533 48.39 1.33 -2.72
C PRO A 533 48.58 -0.15 -3.07
N ALA A 534 47.79 -0.65 -4.02
CA ALA A 534 47.89 -2.04 -4.45
C ALA A 534 49.31 -2.23 -4.97
N THR A 535 49.99 -3.26 -4.48
CA THR A 535 51.25 -3.65 -5.11
C THR A 535 50.96 -4.10 -6.54
N PRO A 536 51.91 -3.95 -7.49
CA PRO A 536 51.71 -4.38 -8.88
C PRO A 536 51.25 -5.84 -9.01
N ALA A 537 51.65 -6.72 -8.08
CA ALA A 537 51.20 -8.10 -8.01
C ALA A 537 49.72 -8.24 -7.60
N GLU A 538 49.27 -7.49 -6.60
CA GLU A 538 47.86 -7.49 -6.15
C GLU A 538 46.93 -6.90 -7.23
N ALA A 539 47.42 -5.95 -8.04
CA ALA A 539 46.68 -5.40 -9.19
C ALA A 539 46.54 -6.42 -10.34
N ALA A 540 47.61 -7.18 -10.64
CA ALA A 540 47.56 -8.23 -11.66
C ALA A 540 46.61 -9.39 -11.27
N GLU A 541 46.61 -9.78 -10.00
CA GLU A 541 45.71 -10.83 -9.48
C GLU A 541 44.24 -10.38 -9.47
N ALA A 542 43.98 -9.12 -9.11
CA ALA A 542 42.62 -8.57 -9.13
C ALA A 542 42.04 -8.51 -10.56
N LEU A 543 42.86 -8.20 -11.57
CA LEU A 543 42.45 -8.22 -12.97
C LEU A 543 42.13 -9.64 -13.46
N ALA A 544 42.91 -10.64 -13.03
CA ALA A 544 42.66 -12.04 -13.37
C ALA A 544 41.34 -12.56 -12.76
N VAL A 545 41.08 -12.26 -11.48
CA VAL A 545 39.84 -12.68 -10.79
C VAL A 545 38.61 -11.98 -11.38
N ALA A 546 38.73 -10.72 -11.77
CA ALA A 546 37.65 -9.99 -12.44
C ALA A 546 37.31 -10.60 -13.81
N ALA A 547 38.33 -10.94 -14.60
CA ALA A 547 38.14 -11.61 -15.89
C ALA A 547 37.50 -13.00 -15.75
N GLU A 548 37.85 -13.74 -14.70
CA GLU A 548 37.28 -15.07 -14.43
C GLU A 548 35.81 -14.99 -13.94
N ALA A 549 35.49 -13.99 -13.10
CA ALA A 549 34.12 -13.73 -12.67
C ALA A 549 33.21 -13.27 -13.83
N GLU A 550 33.74 -12.48 -14.76
CA GLU A 550 33.02 -12.05 -15.97
C GLU A 550 32.79 -13.23 -16.93
N ALA A 551 33.78 -14.12 -17.10
CA ALA A 551 33.64 -15.36 -17.86
C ALA A 551 32.62 -16.33 -17.24
N ALA A 552 32.59 -16.45 -15.90
CA ALA A 552 31.61 -17.29 -15.19
C ALA A 552 30.19 -16.73 -15.26
N ALA A 553 30.02 -15.41 -15.29
CA ALA A 553 28.72 -14.76 -15.45
C ALA A 553 28.18 -14.86 -16.89
N ALA A 554 29.06 -15.03 -17.88
CA ALA A 554 28.69 -15.22 -19.29
C ALA A 554 28.35 -16.68 -19.64
N ALA A 555 28.59 -17.64 -18.73
CA ALA A 555 28.25 -19.04 -18.96
C ALA A 555 26.72 -19.26 -18.87
N PRO A 556 26.11 -20.01 -19.82
CA PRO A 556 24.69 -20.34 -19.76
C PRO A 556 24.38 -21.11 -18.47
N GLN A 557 23.41 -20.59 -17.71
CA GLN A 557 22.94 -21.23 -16.48
C GLN A 557 22.34 -22.61 -16.85
N PRO A 558 22.66 -23.68 -16.10
CA PRO A 558 22.02 -24.97 -16.31
C PRO A 558 20.51 -24.84 -16.06
N GLU A 559 19.71 -25.42 -16.96
CA GLU A 559 18.25 -25.49 -16.80
C GLU A 559 17.89 -25.96 -15.40
N ALA A 560 17.00 -25.21 -14.74
CA ALA A 560 16.50 -25.59 -13.43
C ALA A 560 15.83 -26.98 -13.51
N PRO A 561 16.16 -27.91 -12.60
CA PRO A 561 15.52 -29.21 -12.61
C PRO A 561 14.02 -29.04 -12.38
N ALA A 562 13.23 -29.61 -13.29
CA ALA A 562 11.79 -29.66 -13.19
C ALA A 562 11.37 -30.13 -11.78
N LEU A 563 10.46 -29.39 -11.15
CA LEU A 563 9.84 -29.76 -9.88
C LEU A 563 9.08 -31.08 -10.09
N ALA A 564 9.71 -32.19 -9.68
CA ALA A 564 9.08 -33.49 -9.64
C ALA A 564 7.88 -33.45 -8.70
N ALA A 565 6.72 -33.89 -9.21
CA ALA A 565 5.51 -34.07 -8.42
C ALA A 565 5.79 -35.01 -7.23
N PRO A 566 5.18 -34.76 -6.05
CA PRO A 566 5.41 -35.61 -4.89
C PRO A 566 4.79 -36.99 -5.13
N ALA A 567 5.65 -38.01 -5.08
CA ALA A 567 5.28 -39.40 -5.06
C ALA A 567 4.33 -39.69 -3.89
N GLN A 568 3.21 -40.36 -4.19
CA GLN A 568 2.32 -40.94 -3.19
C GLN A 568 3.06 -42.08 -2.49
N GLY A 569 3.47 -41.84 -1.23
CA GLY A 569 4.09 -42.83 -0.37
C GLY A 569 3.25 -43.07 0.88
N GLN A 570 2.73 -44.29 0.99
CA GLN A 570 2.08 -44.84 2.19
C GLN A 570 3.04 -44.85 3.39
N ALA A 571 2.56 -44.43 4.57
CA ALA A 571 3.13 -44.88 5.83
C ALA A 571 2.05 -44.90 6.92
N ALA A 572 1.63 -46.13 7.23
CA ALA A 572 0.85 -46.49 8.40
C ALA A 572 1.74 -46.55 9.65
N GLY A 573 1.11 -46.40 10.82
CA GLY A 573 1.55 -47.08 12.05
C GLY A 573 2.37 -46.25 13.04
N GLY A 574 1.71 -45.70 14.07
CA GLY A 574 2.42 -45.18 15.25
C GLY A 574 1.68 -44.16 16.11
N ARG A 575 0.38 -44.34 16.42
CA ARG A 575 -0.40 -43.37 17.23
C ARG A 575 -1.10 -43.92 18.47
N LYS A 576 -0.75 -45.12 18.96
CA LYS A 576 -1.39 -45.69 20.17
C LYS A 576 -0.60 -45.59 21.48
N LYS A 577 0.74 -45.51 21.46
CA LYS A 577 1.55 -45.52 22.72
C LYS A 577 1.65 -44.16 23.44
N ASP A 578 1.58 -43.03 22.73
CA ASP A 578 1.69 -41.69 23.36
C ASP A 578 0.44 -41.24 24.13
N LYS A 579 -0.71 -41.88 23.88
CA LYS A 579 -1.98 -41.50 24.52
C LYS A 579 -2.17 -42.14 25.90
N GLU A 580 -1.52 -43.28 26.17
CA GLU A 580 -1.53 -43.93 27.49
C GLU A 580 -0.53 -43.29 28.45
N ALA A 581 0.66 -42.90 27.97
CA ALA A 581 1.64 -42.14 28.76
C ALA A 581 1.06 -40.81 29.29
N ARG A 582 0.36 -40.05 28.43
CA ARG A 582 -0.31 -38.80 28.81
C ARG A 582 -1.53 -38.98 29.73
N ARG A 583 -2.13 -40.18 29.78
CA ARG A 583 -3.23 -40.50 30.73
C ARG A 583 -2.71 -40.94 32.09
N ALA A 584 -1.58 -41.64 32.13
CA ALA A 584 -0.89 -42.00 33.37
C ALA A 584 -0.36 -40.76 34.10
N GLU A 585 0.25 -39.82 33.36
CA GLU A 585 0.79 -38.57 33.90
C GLU A 585 -0.31 -37.66 34.48
N LYS A 586 -1.48 -37.60 33.84
CA LYS A 586 -2.66 -36.87 34.36
C LYS A 586 -3.34 -37.54 35.56
N ARG A 587 -3.23 -38.86 35.73
CA ARG A 587 -3.73 -39.57 36.92
C ARG A 587 -2.81 -39.31 38.12
N ALA A 588 -1.49 -39.39 37.94
CA ALA A 588 -0.51 -39.09 38.98
C ALA A 588 -0.63 -37.64 39.52
N ALA A 589 -0.83 -36.66 38.63
CA ALA A 589 -1.02 -35.27 39.03
C ALA A 589 -2.34 -34.99 39.78
N LYS A 590 -3.38 -35.80 39.55
CA LYS A 590 -4.68 -35.66 40.23
C LYS A 590 -4.70 -36.32 41.61
N GLU A 591 -3.87 -37.35 41.80
CA GLU A 591 -3.71 -38.07 43.07
C GLU A 591 -2.83 -37.29 44.05
N ALA A 592 -1.80 -36.57 43.54
CA ALA A 592 -0.95 -35.68 44.34
C ALA A 592 -1.67 -34.45 44.94
N LYS A 593 -2.85 -34.08 44.42
CA LYS A 593 -3.66 -32.97 44.96
C LYS A 593 -4.78 -33.41 45.91
N ARG A 594 -4.93 -34.72 46.14
CA ARG A 594 -5.84 -35.28 47.15
C ARG A 594 -5.00 -35.89 48.26
N LYS A 595 -4.52 -35.07 49.20
CA LYS A 595 -4.44 -35.46 50.62
C LYS A 595 -4.21 -34.23 51.53
N PRO A 596 -4.70 -34.29 52.79
CA PRO A 596 -5.19 -33.13 53.53
C PRO A 596 -4.24 -32.68 54.65
N HIS A 597 -4.40 -31.44 55.10
CA HIS A 597 -4.11 -31.01 56.46
C HIS A 597 -5.44 -30.52 57.03
N ALA A 598 -6.07 -31.34 57.87
CA ALA A 598 -6.07 -31.27 59.33
C ALA A 598 -7.15 -30.30 59.82
#